data_AF-A0A7S2SH41-F1
#
_entry.id   AF-A0A7S2SH41-F1
#
_cell.length_a   1.000
_cell.length_b   1.000
_cell.length_c   1.000
_cell.angle_alpha   90.00
_cell.angle_beta   90.00
_cell.angle_gamma   90.00
#
_symmetry.space_group_name_H-M   'P 1'
#
loop_
_entity.id
_entity.type
_entity.pdbx_description
1 polymer ?
#
loop_
_entity_poly.entity_id
_entity_poly.type
_entity_poly.pdbx_seq_one_letter_code
_entity_poly.pdbx_strand_id
1 'polypeptide(L)'
;VANYALFCHVFKHDYDHARLLYAQCIRFMEWRGPDNAFVLFSYAIFCAANLEDDWDNIDAYVHRAKKANVKSLTDLRPIRYNLAKNGFFKLATTVNDDGESWYNLALCLQLAFEEYDSALEAYVEAVRRAPHDERILENFSRFLRVCRGEDPSKGGLDAYEVMRLREMGKLDELLLKQQPGSLKGPDLNGQRPTNSNLVIMMMMIHDDDDDDGR
;
A
#
# COMPACT_ATOMS: atom_id res chain seq x y z
N VAL A 1 -12.74 2.41 18.67
CA VAL A 1 -12.77 3.48 17.66
C VAL A 1 -12.04 3.06 16.40
N ALA A 2 -10.73 2.82 16.41
CA ALA A 2 -9.96 2.46 15.21
C ALA A 2 -10.49 1.25 14.41
N ASN A 3 -10.77 0.11 15.05
CA ASN A 3 -11.36 -1.05 14.34
C ASN A 3 -12.73 -0.75 13.70
N TYR A 4 -13.53 0.12 14.35
CA TYR A 4 -14.83 0.51 13.83
C TYR A 4 -14.67 1.52 12.68
N ALA A 5 -13.68 2.41 12.75
CA ALA A 5 -13.30 3.27 11.63
C ALA A 5 -12.92 2.44 10.41
N LEU A 6 -12.06 1.43 10.60
CA LEU A 6 -11.66 0.50 9.55
C LEU A 6 -12.85 -0.30 9.00
N PHE A 7 -13.80 -0.70 9.85
CA PHE A 7 -15.03 -1.35 9.41
C PHE A 7 -15.89 -0.45 8.52
N CYS A 8 -16.12 0.81 8.94
CA CYS A 8 -16.86 1.80 8.17
C CYS A 8 -16.19 2.07 6.83
N HIS A 9 -14.87 2.21 6.82
CA HIS A 9 -14.05 2.39 5.63
C HIS A 9 -14.14 1.18 4.69
N VAL A 10 -13.70 0.00 5.13
CA VAL A 10 -13.39 -1.12 4.22
C VAL A 10 -14.61 -1.98 3.88
N PHE A 11 -15.57 -2.15 4.80
CA PHE A 11 -16.74 -3.00 4.54
C PHE A 11 -17.95 -2.21 4.10
N LYS A 12 -18.21 -1.08 4.75
CA LYS A 12 -19.40 -0.26 4.48
C LYS A 12 -19.18 0.79 3.39
N HIS A 13 -17.92 1.11 3.09
CA HIS A 13 -17.55 2.25 2.26
C HIS A 13 -18.20 3.57 2.74
N ASP A 14 -18.43 3.68 4.06
CA ASP A 14 -18.95 4.87 4.73
C ASP A 14 -17.78 5.79 5.10
N TYR A 15 -17.25 6.44 4.06
CA TYR A 15 -16.07 7.28 4.15
C TYR A 15 -16.28 8.53 5.01
N ASP A 16 -17.47 9.11 4.99
CA ASP A 16 -17.78 10.29 5.81
C ASP A 16 -17.72 9.96 7.30
N HIS A 17 -18.27 8.81 7.68
CA HIS A 17 -18.19 8.35 9.06
C HIS A 17 -16.75 7.93 9.42
N ALA A 18 -16.07 7.21 8.52
CA ALA A 18 -14.69 6.80 8.74
C ALA A 18 -13.76 8.00 8.94
N ARG A 19 -13.92 9.07 8.17
CA ARG A 19 -13.16 10.33 8.29
C ARG A 19 -13.21 10.90 9.70
N LEU A 20 -14.41 11.00 10.26
CA LEU A 20 -14.61 11.51 11.62
C LEU A 20 -13.91 10.65 12.66
N LEU A 21 -14.01 9.32 12.55
CA LEU A 21 -13.40 8.39 13.49
C LEU A 21 -11.88 8.37 13.38
N TYR A 22 -11.33 8.39 12.17
CA TYR A 22 -9.89 8.46 11.96
C TYR A 22 -9.31 9.77 12.47
N ALA A 23 -9.96 10.90 12.19
CA ALA A 23 -9.54 12.19 12.72
C ALA A 23 -9.52 12.20 14.26
N GLN A 24 -10.48 11.53 14.92
CA GLN A 24 -10.44 11.32 16.37
C GLN A 24 -9.25 10.45 16.81
N CYS A 25 -8.98 9.36 16.10
CA CYS A 25 -7.85 8.48 16.40
C CYS A 25 -6.50 9.17 16.25
N ILE A 26 -6.30 9.96 15.19
CA ILE A 26 -5.06 10.73 14.94
C ILE A 26 -4.88 11.79 16.02
N ARG A 27 -5.89 12.65 16.27
CA ARG A 27 -5.80 13.69 17.31
C ARG A 27 -5.47 13.12 18.68
N PHE A 28 -6.10 11.99 19.04
CA PHE A 28 -5.84 11.35 20.33
C PHE A 28 -4.44 10.77 20.42
N MET A 29 -3.95 10.16 19.33
CA MET A 29 -2.59 9.63 19.25
C MET A 29 -1.55 10.75 19.37
N GLU A 30 -1.75 11.87 18.68
CA GLU A 30 -0.87 13.04 18.74
C GLU A 30 -0.85 13.66 20.14
N TRP A 31 -1.99 13.72 20.82
CA TRP A 31 -2.07 14.33 22.15
C TRP A 31 -1.45 13.48 23.26
N ARG A 32 -1.55 12.14 23.17
CA ARG A 32 -1.12 11.23 24.25
C ARG A 32 0.19 10.50 23.96
N GLY A 33 0.55 10.32 22.69
CA GLY A 33 1.58 9.37 22.27
C GLY A 33 1.32 7.93 22.76
N PRO A 34 2.19 6.95 22.45
CA PRO A 34 3.08 6.88 21.30
C PRO A 34 2.33 6.55 19.99
N ASP A 35 3.07 6.55 18.87
CA ASP A 35 2.54 6.12 17.57
C ASP A 35 1.94 4.70 17.65
N ASN A 36 0.77 4.56 17.01
CA ASN A 36 0.07 3.29 16.90
C ASN A 36 0.04 2.86 15.42
N ALA A 37 0.77 1.80 15.10
CA ALA A 37 0.90 1.28 13.73
C ALA A 37 -0.45 0.97 13.08
N PHE A 38 -1.40 0.39 13.83
CA PHE A 38 -2.72 0.05 13.31
C PHE A 38 -3.46 1.32 12.85
N VAL A 39 -3.50 2.35 13.69
CA VAL A 39 -4.19 3.60 13.35
C VAL A 39 -3.50 4.31 12.18
N LEU A 40 -2.17 4.36 12.17
CA LEU A 40 -1.41 5.04 11.13
C LEU A 40 -1.55 4.35 9.77
N PHE A 41 -1.43 3.02 9.70
CA PHE A 41 -1.65 2.30 8.44
C PHE A 41 -3.09 2.45 7.95
N SER A 42 -4.08 2.27 8.83
CA SER A 42 -5.49 2.38 8.43
C SER A 42 -5.84 3.80 7.97
N TYR A 43 -5.27 4.82 8.60
CA TYR A 43 -5.46 6.20 8.18
C TYR A 43 -4.75 6.51 6.86
N ALA A 44 -3.50 6.06 6.67
CA ALA A 44 -2.78 6.24 5.41
C ALA A 44 -3.52 5.63 4.22
N ILE A 45 -4.05 4.41 4.38
CA ILE A 45 -4.85 3.75 3.35
C ILE A 45 -6.16 4.51 3.09
N PHE A 46 -6.82 5.02 4.13
CA PHE A 46 -8.01 5.85 3.98
C PHE A 46 -7.73 7.13 3.19
N CYS A 47 -6.66 7.86 3.55
CA CYS A 47 -6.25 9.07 2.85
C CYS A 47 -5.94 8.79 1.38
N ALA A 48 -5.21 7.70 1.09
CA ALA A 48 -4.92 7.29 -0.28
C ALA A 48 -6.21 6.93 -1.04
N ALA A 49 -7.09 6.12 -0.45
CA ALA A 49 -8.32 5.65 -1.10
C ALA A 49 -9.24 6.79 -1.53
N ASN A 50 -9.32 7.86 -0.73
CA ASN A 50 -10.17 9.01 -1.01
C ASN A 50 -9.45 10.23 -1.59
N LEU A 51 -8.15 10.13 -1.87
CA LEU A 51 -7.33 11.26 -2.33
C LEU A 51 -7.42 12.47 -1.37
N GLU A 52 -7.51 12.21 -0.07
CA GLU A 52 -7.70 13.22 0.98
C GLU A 52 -6.40 13.82 1.49
N ASP A 53 -5.26 13.26 1.07
CA ASP A 53 -3.95 13.75 1.46
C ASP A 53 -2.95 13.56 0.32
N ASP A 54 -1.86 14.31 0.37
CA ASP A 54 -0.75 14.12 -0.54
C ASP A 54 0.05 12.87 -0.19
N TRP A 55 0.77 12.35 -1.18
CA TRP A 55 1.53 11.13 -0.99
C TRP A 55 2.74 11.29 -0.07
N ASP A 56 3.26 12.51 0.11
CA ASP A 56 4.36 12.76 1.03
C ASP A 56 3.89 12.54 2.49
N ASN A 57 2.67 12.98 2.81
CA ASN A 57 2.02 12.76 4.10
C ASN A 57 1.62 11.30 4.29
N ILE A 58 1.07 10.65 3.26
CA ILE A 58 0.74 9.21 3.28
C ILE A 58 2.00 8.39 3.57
N ASP A 59 3.11 8.66 2.88
CA ASP A 59 4.39 7.98 3.09
C ASP A 59 4.95 8.26 4.50
N ALA A 60 4.77 9.48 5.02
CA ALA A 60 5.14 9.81 6.39
C ALA A 60 4.34 9.01 7.43
N TYR A 61 3.03 8.81 7.23
CA TYR A 61 2.21 7.96 8.10
C TYR A 61 2.66 6.50 8.04
N VAL A 62 2.92 5.97 6.84
CA VAL A 62 3.42 4.60 6.63
C VAL A 62 4.76 4.39 7.31
N HIS A 63 5.70 5.32 7.15
CA HIS A 63 7.01 5.25 7.79
C HIS A 63 6.90 5.23 9.32
N ARG A 64 6.08 6.12 9.89
CA ARG A 64 5.78 6.14 11.33
C ARG A 64 5.13 4.83 11.79
N ALA A 65 4.19 4.29 11.02
CA ALA A 65 3.52 3.03 11.33
C ALA A 65 4.53 1.88 11.40
N LYS A 66 5.41 1.76 10.41
CA LYS A 66 6.49 0.76 10.36
C LYS A 66 7.42 0.88 11.57
N LYS A 67 7.87 2.09 11.89
CA LYS A 67 8.71 2.35 13.07
C LYS A 67 8.02 1.97 14.39
N ALA A 68 6.71 2.23 14.50
CA ALA A 68 5.91 1.82 15.66
C ALA A 68 5.69 0.30 15.71
N ASN A 69 5.67 -0.37 14.57
CA ASN A 69 5.45 -1.80 14.44
C ASN A 69 6.66 -2.65 14.90
N VAL A 70 7.89 -2.19 14.59
CA VAL A 70 9.15 -2.88 14.93
C VAL A 70 9.47 -2.87 16.44
N LYS A 71 8.82 -1.99 17.22
CA LYS A 71 9.29 -1.62 18.55
C LYS A 71 9.07 -2.66 19.66
N SER A 72 8.59 -3.87 19.41
CA SER A 72 8.47 -4.87 20.47
C SER A 72 8.36 -6.32 20.00
N LEU A 73 9.31 -7.15 20.45
CA LEU A 73 9.30 -8.61 20.33
C LEU A 73 8.19 -9.28 21.17
N THR A 74 7.55 -8.55 22.10
CA THR A 74 6.41 -9.03 22.91
C THR A 74 5.07 -8.45 22.44
N ASP A 75 5.09 -7.50 21.49
CA ASP A 75 3.88 -6.82 21.02
C ASP A 75 3.48 -7.36 19.65
N LEU A 76 2.38 -8.11 19.64
CA LEU A 76 1.79 -8.75 18.47
C LEU A 76 1.26 -7.74 17.41
N ARG A 77 1.68 -6.47 17.42
CA ARG A 77 1.27 -5.42 16.47
C ARG A 77 1.46 -5.82 14.99
N PRO A 78 2.58 -6.45 14.56
CA PRO A 78 2.70 -6.93 13.18
C PRO A 78 1.63 -7.96 12.83
N ILE A 79 1.27 -8.80 13.80
CA ILE A 79 0.20 -9.79 13.68
C ILE A 79 -1.17 -9.12 13.62
N ARG A 80 -1.40 -8.04 14.37
CA ARG A 80 -2.68 -7.30 14.36
C ARG A 80 -2.99 -6.71 12.99
N TYR A 81 -1.99 -6.17 12.29
CA TYR A 81 -2.25 -5.66 10.94
C TYR A 81 -2.40 -6.80 9.92
N ASN A 82 -1.74 -7.95 10.11
CA ASN A 82 -2.05 -9.16 9.34
C ASN A 82 -3.50 -9.63 9.54
N LEU A 83 -4.02 -9.56 10.78
CA LEU A 83 -5.44 -9.81 11.04
C LEU A 83 -6.33 -8.78 10.35
N ALA A 84 -5.91 -7.52 10.27
CA ALA A 84 -6.62 -6.51 9.50
C ALA A 84 -6.63 -6.82 8.00
N LYS A 85 -5.48 -7.18 7.42
CA LYS A 85 -5.34 -7.62 6.02
C LYS A 85 -6.33 -8.73 5.70
N ASN A 86 -6.36 -9.78 6.51
CA ASN A 86 -7.19 -10.95 6.22
C ASN A 86 -8.66 -10.74 6.61
N GLY A 87 -8.93 -10.17 7.79
CA GLY A 87 -10.27 -10.05 8.37
C GLY A 87 -11.08 -8.85 7.92
N PHE A 88 -10.42 -7.79 7.43
CA PHE A 88 -11.09 -6.64 6.83
C PHE A 88 -10.91 -6.61 5.32
N PHE A 89 -9.68 -6.44 4.84
CA PHE A 89 -9.45 -6.15 3.42
C PHE A 89 -9.76 -7.36 2.52
N LYS A 90 -9.14 -8.52 2.75
CA LYS A 90 -9.39 -9.71 1.93
C LYS A 90 -10.81 -10.26 2.09
N LEU A 91 -11.37 -10.18 3.30
CA LEU A 91 -12.75 -10.63 3.51
C LEU A 91 -13.74 -9.71 2.77
N ALA A 92 -13.53 -8.39 2.76
CA ALA A 92 -14.38 -7.46 2.02
C ALA A 92 -14.41 -7.77 0.51
N THR A 93 -13.28 -8.15 -0.10
CA THR A 93 -13.26 -8.54 -1.53
C THR A 93 -14.10 -9.79 -1.82
N THR A 94 -14.27 -10.67 -0.83
CA THR A 94 -15.08 -11.88 -0.95
C THR A 94 -16.56 -11.60 -0.67
N VAL A 95 -16.86 -10.72 0.28
CA VAL A 95 -18.24 -10.42 0.72
C VAL A 95 -18.93 -9.44 -0.22
N ASN A 96 -18.24 -8.37 -0.62
CA ASN A 96 -18.80 -7.31 -1.46
C ASN A 96 -18.56 -7.58 -2.95
N ASP A 97 -17.40 -8.17 -3.29
CA ASP A 97 -16.95 -8.42 -4.66
C ASP A 97 -17.04 -7.19 -5.60
N ASP A 98 -16.72 -6.00 -5.08
CA ASP A 98 -16.78 -4.73 -5.79
C ASP A 98 -15.41 -4.07 -5.99
N GLY A 99 -15.34 -3.08 -6.89
CA GLY A 99 -14.09 -2.38 -7.22
C GLY A 99 -13.45 -1.70 -6.00
N GLU A 100 -14.27 -1.15 -5.11
CA GLU A 100 -13.84 -0.43 -3.91
C GLU A 100 -13.13 -1.35 -2.90
N SER A 101 -13.65 -2.57 -2.69
CA SER A 101 -13.05 -3.54 -1.78
C SER A 101 -11.70 -4.02 -2.30
N TRP A 102 -11.61 -4.30 -3.61
CA TRP A 102 -10.36 -4.69 -4.26
C TRP A 102 -9.33 -3.55 -4.24
N TYR A 103 -9.78 -2.31 -4.44
CA TYR A 103 -8.94 -1.13 -4.37
C TYR A 103 -8.37 -0.91 -2.96
N ASN A 104 -9.20 -1.00 -1.93
CA ASN A 104 -8.78 -0.91 -0.53
C ASN A 104 -7.77 -2.03 -0.18
N LEU A 105 -7.95 -3.25 -0.70
CA LEU A 105 -6.98 -4.33 -0.54
C LEU A 105 -5.66 -4.01 -1.25
N ALA A 106 -5.70 -3.47 -2.47
CA ALA A 106 -4.51 -3.10 -3.22
C ALA A 106 -3.64 -2.08 -2.47
N LEU A 107 -4.27 -1.02 -1.96
CA LEU A 107 -3.60 -0.02 -1.12
C LEU A 107 -3.05 -0.61 0.18
N CYS A 108 -3.77 -1.54 0.81
CA CYS A 108 -3.30 -2.24 2.00
C CYS A 108 -2.01 -3.04 1.71
N LEU A 109 -2.02 -3.84 0.64
CA LEU A 109 -0.87 -4.63 0.19
C LEU A 109 0.32 -3.75 -0.16
N GLN A 110 0.07 -2.65 -0.88
CA GLN A 110 1.10 -1.69 -1.26
C GLN A 110 1.71 -0.97 -0.05
N LEU A 111 0.88 -0.31 0.77
CA LEU A 111 1.36 0.64 1.79
C LEU A 111 1.84 -0.06 3.06
N ALA A 112 1.12 -1.09 3.51
CA ALA A 112 1.37 -1.72 4.81
C ALA A 112 2.27 -2.95 4.72
N PHE A 113 2.28 -3.65 3.59
CA PHE A 113 2.98 -4.93 3.43
C PHE A 113 4.06 -4.93 2.35
N GLU A 114 4.06 -3.95 1.44
CA GLU A 114 4.96 -3.92 0.28
C GLU A 114 4.88 -5.21 -0.57
N GLU A 115 3.72 -5.86 -0.56
CA GLU A 115 3.40 -7.06 -1.36
C GLU A 115 3.00 -6.61 -2.78
N TYR A 116 3.96 -6.06 -3.55
CA TYR A 116 3.69 -5.35 -4.80
C TYR A 116 3.05 -6.21 -5.90
N ASP A 117 3.44 -7.47 -6.05
CA ASP A 117 2.82 -8.37 -7.03
C ASP A 117 1.33 -8.61 -6.71
N SER A 118 1.02 -8.85 -5.43
CA SER A 118 -0.37 -8.99 -4.97
C SER A 118 -1.13 -7.67 -5.04
N ALA A 119 -0.48 -6.53 -4.80
CA ALA A 119 -1.09 -5.22 -4.96
C ALA A 119 -1.46 -4.95 -6.42
N LEU A 120 -0.59 -5.32 -7.38
CA LEU A 120 -0.86 -5.23 -8.81
C LEU A 120 -2.11 -6.03 -9.19
N GLU A 121 -2.20 -7.30 -8.74
CA GLU A 121 -3.39 -8.13 -8.97
C GLU A 121 -4.67 -7.51 -8.40
N ALA A 122 -4.59 -6.97 -7.18
CA ALA A 122 -5.74 -6.34 -6.54
C ALA A 122 -6.18 -5.05 -7.26
N TYR A 123 -5.25 -4.21 -7.71
CA TYR A 123 -5.56 -3.02 -8.51
C TYR A 123 -6.22 -3.38 -9.83
N VAL A 124 -5.71 -4.41 -10.50
CA VAL A 124 -6.30 -4.94 -11.72
C VAL A 124 -7.74 -5.40 -11.49
N GLU A 125 -8.00 -6.14 -10.41
CA GLU A 125 -9.35 -6.58 -10.06
C GLU A 125 -10.28 -5.42 -9.68
N ALA A 126 -9.73 -4.35 -9.10
CA ALA A 126 -10.45 -3.13 -8.79
C ALA A 126 -10.92 -2.41 -10.07
N VAL A 127 -9.99 -2.15 -11.01
CA VAL A 127 -10.30 -1.54 -12.31
C VAL A 127 -11.26 -2.40 -13.12
N ARG A 128 -11.10 -3.73 -13.11
CA ARG A 128 -12.01 -4.65 -13.81
C ARG A 128 -13.48 -4.46 -13.38
N ARG A 129 -13.72 -4.14 -12.10
CA ARG A 129 -15.06 -3.94 -11.54
C ARG A 129 -15.54 -2.49 -11.63
N ALA A 130 -14.61 -1.54 -11.58
CA ALA A 130 -14.91 -0.11 -11.62
C ALA A 130 -13.96 0.62 -12.60
N PRO A 131 -14.10 0.38 -13.92
CA PRO A 131 -13.13 0.83 -14.94
C PRO A 131 -13.11 2.35 -15.19
N HIS A 132 -14.02 3.08 -14.56
CA HIS A 132 -14.16 4.53 -14.66
C HIS A 132 -14.01 5.23 -13.30
N ASP A 133 -13.64 4.52 -12.24
CA ASP A 133 -13.37 5.18 -10.96
C ASP A 133 -12.02 5.89 -11.02
N GLU A 134 -12.07 7.22 -11.02
CA GLU A 134 -10.90 8.08 -11.16
C GLU A 134 -9.87 7.85 -10.04
N ARG A 135 -10.31 7.56 -8.81
CA ARG A 135 -9.42 7.34 -7.66
C ARG A 135 -8.60 6.08 -7.86
N ILE A 136 -9.25 5.01 -8.30
CA ILE A 136 -8.59 3.72 -8.60
C ILE A 136 -7.58 3.91 -9.73
N LEU A 137 -7.99 4.57 -10.83
CA LEU A 137 -7.14 4.77 -12.00
C LEU A 137 -5.92 5.64 -11.68
N GLU A 138 -6.10 6.71 -10.92
CA GLU A 138 -5.02 7.61 -10.51
C GLU A 138 -3.99 6.88 -9.64
N ASN A 139 -4.44 6.24 -8.55
CA ASN A 139 -3.54 5.55 -7.64
C ASN A 139 -2.88 4.33 -8.28
N PHE A 140 -3.59 3.59 -9.13
CA PHE A 140 -2.98 2.48 -9.87
C PHE A 140 -1.93 2.98 -10.87
N SER A 141 -2.22 4.05 -11.60
CA SER A 141 -1.24 4.64 -12.53
C SER A 141 -0.02 5.19 -11.81
N ARG A 142 -0.18 5.74 -10.59
CA ARG A 142 0.95 6.13 -9.75
C ARG A 142 1.76 4.90 -9.30
N PHE A 143 1.09 3.86 -8.81
CA PHE A 143 1.73 2.61 -8.39
C PHE A 143 2.60 2.02 -9.51
N LEU A 144 2.08 1.93 -10.73
CA LEU A 144 2.81 1.44 -11.90
C LEU A 144 4.08 2.25 -12.20
N ARG A 145 4.00 3.59 -12.12
CA ARG A 145 5.17 4.47 -12.31
C ARG A 145 6.24 4.24 -11.26
N VAL A 146 5.84 4.10 -9.99
CA VAL A 146 6.76 3.84 -8.88
C VAL A 146 7.45 2.49 -9.05
N CYS A 147 6.71 1.41 -9.32
CA CYS A 147 7.28 0.07 -9.50
C CYS A 147 8.24 -0.02 -10.70
N ARG A 148 8.05 0.80 -11.74
CA ARG A 148 8.88 0.78 -12.95
C ARG A 148 10.02 1.81 -12.92
N GLY A 149 10.09 2.66 -11.89
CA GLY A 149 11.04 3.77 -11.83
C GLY A 149 10.87 4.79 -12.96
N GLU A 150 9.65 4.93 -13.48
CA GLU A 150 9.38 5.80 -14.63
C GLU A 150 9.26 7.26 -14.22
N ASP A 151 9.85 8.13 -15.04
CA ASP A 151 9.70 9.57 -14.95
C ASP A 151 8.22 9.94 -15.26
N PRO A 152 7.51 10.62 -14.34
CA PRO A 152 6.10 11.02 -14.52
C PRO A 152 5.81 11.80 -15.80
N SER A 153 6.82 12.42 -16.41
CA SER A 153 6.71 13.21 -17.63
C SER A 153 6.76 12.40 -18.94
N LYS A 154 7.10 11.11 -18.89
CA LYS A 154 7.42 10.31 -20.10
C LYS A 154 6.28 9.42 -20.62
N GLY A 155 5.08 9.52 -20.06
CA GLY A 155 3.90 8.78 -20.56
C GLY A 155 4.08 7.27 -20.47
N GLY A 156 4.14 6.73 -19.25
CA GLY A 156 4.20 5.30 -18.98
C GLY A 156 2.86 4.58 -19.18
N LEU A 157 2.85 3.24 -19.03
CA LEU A 157 1.62 2.45 -18.99
C LEU A 157 0.68 3.03 -17.92
N ASP A 158 -0.50 3.46 -18.35
CA ASP A 158 -1.58 3.82 -17.44
C ASP A 158 -2.39 2.58 -17.05
N ALA A 159 -3.27 2.75 -16.07
CA ALA A 159 -4.17 1.71 -15.60
C ALA A 159 -4.98 1.03 -16.74
N TYR A 160 -5.32 1.80 -17.78
CA TYR A 160 -6.10 1.32 -18.93
C TYR A 160 -5.30 0.36 -19.81
N GLU A 161 -4.03 0.68 -20.09
CA GLU A 161 -3.18 -0.19 -20.91
C GLU A 161 -2.89 -1.51 -20.20
N VAL A 162 -2.69 -1.50 -18.88
CA VAL A 162 -2.54 -2.73 -18.09
C VAL A 162 -3.80 -3.59 -18.12
N MET A 163 -4.98 -2.97 -17.94
CA MET A 163 -6.27 -3.68 -18.05
C MET A 163 -6.42 -4.34 -19.42
N ARG A 164 -6.19 -3.58 -20.49
CA ARG A 164 -6.28 -4.09 -21.87
C ARG A 164 -5.33 -5.26 -22.11
N LEU A 165 -4.07 -5.14 -21.69
CA LEU A 165 -3.08 -6.20 -21.86
C LEU A 165 -3.46 -7.48 -21.10
N ARG A 166 -4.09 -7.35 -19.92
CA ARG A 166 -4.61 -8.50 -19.20
C ARG A 166 -5.78 -9.16 -19.92
N GLU A 167 -6.74 -8.39 -20.41
CA GLU A 167 -7.86 -8.93 -21.19
C GLU A 167 -7.39 -9.67 -22.44
N MET A 168 -6.28 -9.24 -23.02
CA MET A 168 -5.64 -9.89 -24.16
C MET A 168 -4.77 -11.10 -23.79
N GLY A 169 -4.60 -11.42 -22.50
CA GLY A 169 -3.72 -12.50 -22.02
C GLY A 169 -2.23 -12.21 -22.23
N LYS A 170 -1.85 -10.93 -22.39
CA LYS A 170 -0.48 -10.48 -22.74
C LYS A 170 0.23 -9.75 -21.61
N LEU A 171 -0.41 -9.60 -20.45
CA LEU A 171 0.17 -8.89 -19.31
C LEU A 171 1.49 -9.56 -18.86
N ASP A 172 1.47 -10.89 -18.70
CA ASP A 172 2.62 -11.67 -18.24
C ASP A 172 3.82 -11.56 -19.20
N GLU A 173 3.57 -11.53 -20.51
CA GLU A 173 4.63 -11.34 -21.51
C GLU A 173 5.28 -9.96 -21.43
N LEU A 174 4.51 -8.92 -21.12
CA LEU A 174 5.02 -7.56 -21.00
C LEU A 174 5.84 -7.39 -19.72
N LEU A 175 5.36 -7.97 -18.62
CA LEU A 175 6.08 -8.02 -17.35
C LEU A 175 7.40 -8.80 -17.49
N LEU A 176 7.41 -9.91 -18.26
CA LEU A 176 8.63 -10.66 -18.56
C LEU A 176 9.61 -9.90 -19.46
N LYS A 177 9.12 -9.26 -20.54
CA LYS A 177 9.96 -8.54 -21.53
C LYS A 177 10.66 -7.32 -20.95
N GLN A 178 10.17 -6.79 -19.83
CA GLN A 178 10.73 -5.60 -19.19
C GLN A 178 11.73 -5.91 -18.05
N GLN A 179 12.11 -7.18 -17.82
CA GLN A 179 13.16 -7.49 -16.85
C GLN A 179 14.56 -7.45 -17.48
N PRO A 180 15.43 -6.55 -16.98
CA PRO A 180 16.76 -6.93 -16.59
C PRO A 180 16.84 -6.88 -15.05
N GLY A 181 16.59 -8.03 -14.42
CA GLY A 181 16.61 -8.22 -12.97
C GLY A 181 15.28 -7.88 -12.29
N SER A 182 14.82 -8.80 -11.42
CA SER A 182 13.74 -8.64 -10.44
C SER A 182 13.49 -7.18 -10.06
N LEU A 183 12.24 -6.71 -10.03
CA LEU A 183 11.83 -5.35 -9.61
C LEU A 183 12.72 -4.84 -8.45
N LYS A 184 13.79 -4.10 -8.78
CA LYS A 184 14.79 -3.70 -7.80
C LYS A 184 14.26 -2.46 -7.09
N GLY A 185 14.05 -2.60 -5.78
CA GLY A 185 14.08 -1.45 -4.88
C GLY A 185 15.41 -0.67 -5.06
N PRO A 186 15.46 0.62 -4.72
CA PRO A 186 16.56 1.47 -5.18
C PRO A 186 17.93 1.09 -4.54
N ASP A 187 19.06 1.64 -5.02
CA ASP A 187 20.45 1.26 -4.66
C ASP A 187 21.07 2.17 -3.57
N LEU A 188 21.62 1.56 -2.49
CA LEU A 188 22.34 2.22 -1.40
C LEU A 188 23.81 2.49 -1.75
N ASN A 189 24.14 3.58 -2.42
CA ASN A 189 25.53 4.07 -2.46
C ASN A 189 25.66 5.60 -2.49
N GLY A 190 25.45 6.21 -1.32
CA GLY A 190 26.46 7.12 -0.76
C GLY A 190 26.71 8.49 -1.39
N GLN A 191 25.92 8.98 -2.35
CA GLN A 191 25.94 10.39 -2.78
C GLN A 191 24.51 10.96 -2.82
N ARG A 192 24.32 12.13 -2.20
CA ARG A 192 23.01 12.75 -1.91
C ARG A 192 22.07 12.71 -3.13
N PRO A 193 20.86 12.18 -2.98
CA PRO A 193 19.82 12.38 -3.97
C PRO A 193 18.63 13.11 -3.34
N THR A 194 18.23 14.19 -4.01
CA THR A 194 17.02 14.96 -3.74
C THR A 194 15.79 14.08 -3.95
N ASN A 195 14.84 14.08 -3.00
CA ASN A 195 13.47 13.52 -3.03
C ASN A 195 13.21 12.12 -3.66
N SER A 196 14.24 11.32 -3.96
CA SER A 196 14.07 10.03 -4.64
C SER A 196 14.59 8.82 -3.84
N ASN A 197 14.86 8.94 -2.53
CA ASN A 197 15.62 7.92 -1.79
C ASN A 197 14.95 7.26 -0.58
N LEU A 198 13.65 7.43 -0.34
CA LEU A 198 13.03 6.91 0.88
C LEU A 198 12.76 5.38 0.88
N VAL A 199 12.99 4.67 -0.23
CA VAL A 199 12.43 3.31 -0.43
C VAL A 199 13.44 2.16 -0.22
N ILE A 200 14.72 2.43 0.06
CA ILE A 200 15.74 1.36 0.14
C ILE A 200 16.02 0.84 1.56
N MET A 201 15.49 1.47 2.59
CA MET A 201 16.03 1.25 3.94
C MET A 201 15.50 -0.01 4.66
N MET A 202 14.74 -0.91 4.01
CA MET A 202 14.00 -1.94 4.75
C MET A 202 14.26 -3.41 4.37
N MET A 203 15.20 -3.70 3.46
CA MET A 203 15.57 -5.09 3.09
C MET A 203 16.83 -5.65 3.78
N MET A 204 17.41 -4.98 4.78
CA MET A 204 18.65 -5.43 5.46
C MET A 204 18.46 -6.01 6.88
N ILE A 205 17.40 -6.78 7.17
CA ILE A 205 17.25 -7.41 8.52
C ILE A 205 17.16 -8.95 8.49
N HIS A 206 17.33 -9.65 7.36
CA HIS A 206 17.19 -11.12 7.37
C HIS A 206 18.20 -11.99 6.63
N ASP A 207 19.44 -11.53 6.40
CA ASP A 207 20.52 -12.41 5.89
C ASP A 207 21.84 -12.24 6.67
N ASP A 208 21.80 -12.37 7.99
CA ASP A 208 23.00 -12.60 8.82
C ASP A 208 22.66 -13.66 9.89
N ASP A 209 22.56 -14.92 9.47
CA ASP A 209 22.72 -16.09 10.34
C ASP A 209 22.80 -17.34 9.44
N ASP A 210 23.91 -17.49 8.71
CA ASP A 210 24.44 -18.78 8.25
C ASP A 210 25.74 -18.52 7.46
N ASP A 211 26.87 -18.42 8.17
CA ASP A 211 28.12 -19.13 7.85
C ASP A 211 29.21 -18.73 8.85
N ASP A 212 29.41 -19.53 9.89
CA ASP A 212 30.76 -19.69 10.44
C ASP A 212 30.92 -21.14 10.91
N GLY A 213 31.21 -22.00 9.94
CA GLY A 213 31.77 -23.32 10.20
C GLY A 213 33.20 -23.20 10.70
N ARG A 214 33.41 -23.44 12.01
CA ARG A 214 34.58 -24.14 12.55
C ARG A 214 34.32 -24.69 13.96
#